data_AF-A0A812WEP8-F1
#
_entry.id   AF-A0A812WEP8-F1
#
_cell.length_a   1.000
_cell.length_b   1.000
_cell.length_c   1.000
_cell.angle_alpha   90.00
_cell.angle_beta   90.00
_cell.angle_gamma   90.00
#
_symmetry.space_group_name_H-M   'P 1'
#
loop_
_entity.id
_entity.type
_entity.pdbx_description
1 polymer ?
#
loop_
_entity_poly.entity_id
_entity_poly.type
_entity_poly.pdbx_seq_one_letter_code
_entity_poly.pdbx_strand_id
1 'polypeptide(L)'
;MPQWNGLLPRLNALDKLLNDVQWKERFLAVCVTDREDHAILDRFACDKLRGLRWEAVSQFCSQVLPIHKLLRAAWDGKKFGSKDDDKVQRKPFLVQETALATIKSLNALMASDFDWATVHVICALTAEADAVGKWAEDCPCHSSLDAERALVAAAPRARKRARERRVPERIAAASCCLRGCRAPELATGAAMTLQSRLMRSQRGEIMDAVAKAPDNQKNDILSTWNAGRAKLWRILIATYEHFSTVILL
;
A
#
# COMPACT_ATOMS: atom_id res chain seq x y z
N MET A 1 -14.68 3.25 -10.90
CA MET A 1 -14.98 2.39 -9.73
C MET A 1 -15.74 3.22 -8.72
N PRO A 2 -17.09 3.12 -8.66
CA PRO A 2 -17.94 3.99 -7.84
C PRO A 2 -17.60 3.97 -6.34
N GLN A 3 -17.06 2.86 -5.83
CA GLN A 3 -16.65 2.70 -4.44
C GLN A 3 -15.52 3.65 -3.99
N TRP A 4 -14.77 4.25 -4.94
CA TRP A 4 -13.70 5.21 -4.63
C TRP A 4 -14.22 6.54 -4.11
N ASN A 5 -15.43 6.92 -4.51
CA ASN A 5 -16.01 8.22 -4.16
C ASN A 5 -16.21 8.36 -2.65
N GLY A 6 -16.52 7.25 -1.96
CA GLY A 6 -16.65 7.23 -0.50
C GLY A 6 -15.32 7.08 0.25
N LEU A 7 -14.39 6.29 -0.31
CA LEU A 7 -13.12 5.97 0.34
C LEU A 7 -12.12 7.14 0.28
N LEU A 8 -12.03 7.85 -0.85
CA LEU A 8 -11.01 8.89 -1.03
C LEU A 8 -11.09 10.03 0.00
N PRO A 9 -12.27 10.63 0.29
CA PRO A 9 -12.36 11.65 1.35
C PRO A 9 -11.91 11.13 2.72
N ARG A 10 -12.17 9.85 3.00
CA ARG A 10 -11.76 9.20 4.25
C ARG A 10 -10.26 8.98 4.32
N LEU A 11 -9.62 8.55 3.22
CA LEU A 11 -8.17 8.46 3.13
C LEU A 11 -7.49 9.83 3.23
N ASN A 12 -8.06 10.88 2.64
CA ASN A 12 -7.56 12.25 2.82
C ASN A 12 -7.66 12.72 4.28
N ALA A 13 -8.73 12.36 4.98
CA ALA A 13 -8.86 12.66 6.41
C ALA A 13 -7.80 11.91 7.24
N LEU A 14 -7.50 10.66 6.88
CA LEU A 14 -6.44 9.87 7.49
C LEU A 14 -5.04 10.42 7.19
N ASP A 15 -4.78 10.84 5.95
CA ASP A 15 -3.55 11.54 5.56
C ASP A 15 -3.35 12.79 6.42
N LYS A 16 -4.40 13.60 6.57
CA LYS A 16 -4.36 14.77 7.45
C LYS A 16 -4.07 14.38 8.90
N LEU A 17 -4.71 13.34 9.43
CA LEU A 17 -4.45 12.87 10.79
C LEU A 17 -2.97 12.49 11.02
N LEU A 18 -2.36 11.79 10.05
CA LEU A 18 -1.04 11.20 10.20
C LEU A 18 0.11 12.13 9.77
N ASN A 19 -0.12 13.05 8.84
CA ASN A 19 0.91 13.92 8.26
C ASN A 19 0.80 15.40 8.66
N ASP A 20 -0.29 15.82 9.31
CA ASP A 20 -0.36 17.12 9.96
C ASP A 20 0.14 17.00 11.40
N VAL A 21 1.20 17.75 11.72
CA VAL A 21 1.89 17.68 13.02
C VAL A 21 0.91 17.90 14.18
N GLN A 22 0.00 18.86 14.03
CA GLN A 22 -0.87 19.27 15.11
C GLN A 22 -2.02 18.28 15.32
N TRP A 23 -2.56 17.69 14.23
CA TRP A 23 -3.51 16.59 14.33
C TRP A 23 -2.89 15.34 14.93
N LYS A 24 -1.66 15.00 14.51
CA LYS A 24 -0.93 13.83 14.98
C LYS A 24 -0.58 13.95 16.46
N GLU A 25 0.00 15.07 16.90
CA GLU A 25 0.33 15.33 18.31
C GLU A 25 -0.90 15.21 19.19
N ARG A 26 -2.03 15.81 18.77
CA ARG A 26 -3.30 15.69 19.52
C ARG A 26 -3.80 14.25 19.57
N PHE A 27 -3.69 13.51 18.47
CA PHE A 27 -4.14 12.12 18.41
C PHE A 27 -3.33 11.24 19.36
N LEU A 28 -2.00 11.38 19.32
CA LEU A 28 -1.10 10.70 20.22
C LEU A 28 -1.38 11.05 21.69
N ALA A 29 -1.61 12.33 22.00
CA ALA A 29 -1.87 12.78 23.37
C ALA A 29 -3.22 12.32 23.93
N VAL A 30 -4.27 12.29 23.11
CA VAL A 30 -5.66 12.10 23.57
C VAL A 30 -6.15 10.66 23.41
N CYS A 31 -5.74 9.99 22.34
CA CYS A 31 -6.29 8.69 21.94
C CYS A 31 -5.34 7.52 22.23
N VAL A 32 -4.03 7.75 22.30
CA VAL A 32 -3.04 6.68 22.46
C VAL A 32 -2.52 6.66 23.89
N THR A 33 -2.95 5.66 24.67
CA THR A 33 -2.55 5.52 26.07
C THR A 33 -1.26 4.71 26.25
N ASP A 34 -1.02 3.74 25.36
CA ASP A 34 0.14 2.86 25.43
C ASP A 34 1.40 3.51 24.86
N ARG A 35 2.53 3.35 25.54
CA ARG A 35 3.80 4.00 25.19
C ARG A 35 4.46 3.38 23.96
N GLU A 36 4.33 2.08 23.76
CA GLU A 36 4.91 1.38 22.60
C GLU A 36 4.16 1.77 21.34
N ASP A 37 2.83 1.74 21.40
CA ASP A 37 1.93 2.21 20.34
C ASP A 37 2.19 3.66 19.96
N HIS A 38 2.36 4.53 20.96
CA HIS A 38 2.74 5.92 20.75
C HIS A 38 4.07 6.02 19.99
N ALA A 39 5.08 5.21 20.34
CA ALA A 39 6.37 5.25 19.66
C ALA A 39 6.32 4.71 18.22
N ILE A 40 5.42 3.78 17.91
CA ILE A 40 5.18 3.28 16.55
C ILE A 40 4.53 4.37 15.71
N LEU A 41 3.46 4.98 16.22
CA LEU A 41 2.71 6.02 15.51
C LEU A 41 3.51 7.32 15.37
N ASP A 42 4.31 7.69 16.36
CA ASP A 42 5.19 8.85 16.28
C ASP A 42 6.25 8.69 15.18
N ARG A 43 6.84 7.49 15.07
CA ARG A 43 7.79 7.15 14.00
C ARG A 43 7.15 6.95 12.63
N PHE A 44 5.82 6.81 12.57
CA PHE A 44 5.12 6.70 11.30
C PHE A 44 5.26 8.00 10.50
N ALA A 45 5.81 7.87 9.30
CA ALA A 45 5.92 8.95 8.34
C ALA A 45 5.57 8.38 6.96
N CYS A 46 4.73 9.08 6.22
CA CYS A 46 4.39 8.72 4.86
C CYS A 46 4.34 9.97 3.99
N ASP A 47 4.47 9.79 2.68
CA ASP A 47 4.31 10.88 1.74
C ASP A 47 2.85 11.36 1.78
N LYS A 48 2.66 12.68 1.81
CA LYS A 48 1.31 13.26 1.79
C LYS A 48 0.56 12.81 0.55
N LEU A 49 -0.74 12.55 0.70
CA LEU A 49 -1.63 12.20 -0.40
C LEU A 49 -1.88 13.41 -1.32
N ARG A 50 -0.89 13.74 -2.15
CA ARG A 50 -0.92 14.88 -3.09
C ARG A 50 -1.68 14.51 -4.36
N GLY A 51 -3.00 14.42 -4.25
CA GLY A 51 -3.91 14.22 -5.39
C GLY A 51 -4.32 12.77 -5.62
N LEU A 52 -5.01 12.54 -6.74
CA LEU A 52 -5.71 11.28 -7.04
C LEU A 52 -4.90 10.35 -7.96
N ARG A 53 -3.57 10.47 -7.98
CA ARG A 53 -2.73 9.55 -8.76
C ARG A 53 -2.72 8.19 -8.08
N TRP A 54 -2.87 7.12 -8.87
CA TRP A 54 -2.88 5.74 -8.37
C TRP A 54 -1.66 5.42 -7.50
N GLU A 55 -0.48 5.84 -7.94
CA GLU A 55 0.78 5.66 -7.22
C GLU A 55 0.72 6.25 -5.80
N ALA A 56 0.30 7.52 -5.67
CA ALA A 56 0.18 8.18 -4.37
C ALA A 56 -0.81 7.47 -3.43
N VAL A 57 -1.98 7.08 -3.95
CA VAL A 57 -3.00 6.37 -3.15
C VAL A 57 -2.51 5.00 -2.70
N SER A 58 -1.96 4.22 -3.63
CA SER A 58 -1.53 2.86 -3.32
C SER A 58 -0.30 2.81 -2.43
N GLN A 59 0.65 3.75 -2.58
CA GLN A 59 1.79 3.91 -1.70
C GLN A 59 1.33 4.29 -0.28
N PHE A 60 0.39 5.23 -0.14
CA PHE A 60 -0.21 5.60 1.14
C PHE A 60 -0.91 4.40 1.80
N CYS A 61 -1.77 3.70 1.05
CA CYS A 61 -2.45 2.49 1.52
C CYS A 61 -1.47 1.42 2.02
N SER A 62 -0.39 1.17 1.27
CA SER A 62 0.62 0.16 1.62
C SER A 62 1.39 0.49 2.91
N GLN A 63 1.58 1.76 3.21
CA GLN A 63 2.24 2.21 4.45
C GLN A 63 1.29 2.20 5.64
N VAL A 64 0.04 2.59 5.45
CA VAL A 64 -0.97 2.61 6.52
C VAL A 64 -1.44 1.22 6.91
N LEU A 65 -1.56 0.30 5.95
CA LEU A 65 -2.14 -1.02 6.18
C LEU A 65 -1.44 -1.80 7.32
N PRO A 66 -0.12 -1.82 7.48
CA PRO A 66 0.53 -2.45 8.65
C PRO A 66 0.08 -1.92 10.01
N ILE A 67 -0.29 -0.63 10.12
CA ILE A 67 -0.66 0.02 11.38
C ILE A 67 -2.19 0.16 11.56
N HIS A 68 -3.01 -0.31 10.62
CA HIS A 68 -4.46 -0.06 10.67
C HIS A 68 -5.15 -0.60 11.93
N LYS A 69 -4.73 -1.78 12.42
CA LYS A 69 -5.30 -2.38 13.63
C LYS A 69 -5.05 -1.49 14.85
N LEU A 70 -3.83 -0.96 14.94
CA LEU A 70 -3.45 -0.02 15.99
C LEU A 70 -4.26 1.27 15.90
N LEU A 71 -4.36 1.84 14.68
CA LEU A 71 -5.17 3.04 14.45
C LEU A 71 -6.64 2.84 14.87
N ARG A 72 -7.25 1.71 14.49
CA ARG A 72 -8.64 1.39 14.86
C ARG A 72 -8.82 1.17 16.36
N ALA A 73 -7.85 0.53 17.02
CA ALA A 73 -7.91 0.26 18.45
C ALA A 73 -7.74 1.54 19.29
N ALA A 74 -6.83 2.42 18.89
CA ALA A 74 -6.57 3.67 19.61
C ALA A 74 -7.60 4.76 19.31
N TRP A 75 -8.23 4.77 18.14
CA TRP A 75 -9.07 5.89 17.72
C TRP A 75 -10.36 6.03 18.54
N ASP A 76 -10.49 7.16 19.23
CA ASP A 76 -11.73 7.62 19.86
C ASP A 76 -12.08 9.02 19.37
N GLY A 77 -12.99 9.10 18.39
CA GLY A 77 -13.40 10.38 17.82
C GLY A 77 -14.14 11.31 18.79
N LYS A 78 -14.75 10.78 19.87
CA LYS A 78 -15.41 11.61 20.89
C LYS A 78 -14.38 12.29 21.77
N LYS A 79 -13.38 11.54 22.25
CA LYS A 79 -12.26 12.11 23.02
C LYS A 79 -11.47 13.10 22.18
N PHE A 80 -11.12 12.72 20.95
CA PHE A 80 -10.36 13.59 20.05
C PHE A 80 -11.09 14.93 19.77
N GLY A 81 -12.41 14.88 19.61
CA GLY A 81 -13.26 16.04 19.35
C GLY A 81 -13.73 16.81 20.59
N SER A 82 -13.48 16.31 21.82
CA SER A 82 -13.93 17.00 23.03
C SER A 82 -13.22 18.35 23.19
N LYS A 83 -13.99 19.35 23.62
CA LYS A 83 -13.52 20.71 23.92
C LYS A 83 -12.96 20.84 25.34
N ASP A 84 -12.98 19.78 26.14
CA ASP A 84 -12.69 19.83 27.59
C ASP A 84 -11.26 20.27 27.98
N ASP A 85 -10.39 20.54 27.02
CA ASP A 85 -9.06 21.12 27.26
C ASP A 85 -9.06 22.66 27.33
N ASP A 86 -10.14 23.25 27.86
CA ASP A 86 -10.26 24.70 28.17
C ASP A 86 -9.16 25.23 29.12
N LYS A 87 -8.32 24.35 29.68
CA LYS A 87 -7.16 24.73 30.50
C LYS A 87 -5.89 25.01 29.68
N VAL A 88 -5.83 24.61 28.41
CA VAL A 88 -4.68 24.89 27.54
C VAL A 88 -5.01 26.09 26.67
N GLN A 89 -4.66 27.29 27.14
CA GLN A 89 -4.80 28.60 26.48
C GLN A 89 -4.01 28.72 25.15
N ARG A 90 -4.16 27.79 24.21
CA ARG A 90 -3.49 27.84 22.91
C ARG A 90 -4.50 28.12 21.82
N LYS A 91 -4.33 29.31 21.24
CA LYS A 91 -4.79 29.87 19.94
C LYS A 91 -5.93 29.10 19.26
N PRO A 92 -7.02 29.76 18.83
CA PRO A 92 -8.18 29.13 18.20
C PRO A 92 -7.73 28.24 17.04
N PHE A 93 -7.64 26.95 17.33
CA PHE A 93 -6.98 25.99 16.48
C PHE A 93 -8.05 25.36 15.59
N LEU A 94 -7.98 25.70 14.29
CA LEU A 94 -8.88 25.31 13.20
C LEU A 94 -10.30 25.91 13.18
N VAL A 95 -10.68 26.34 11.97
CA VAL A 95 -12.05 26.55 11.53
C VAL A 95 -12.86 25.29 11.85
N GLN A 96 -13.72 25.39 12.88
CA GLN A 96 -14.36 24.25 13.56
C GLN A 96 -15.07 23.29 12.59
N GLU A 97 -15.69 23.81 11.52
CA GLU A 97 -16.47 23.00 10.59
C GLU A 97 -15.62 21.99 9.80
N THR A 98 -14.46 22.41 9.30
CA THR A 98 -13.56 21.52 8.53
C THR A 98 -12.99 20.41 9.40
N ALA A 99 -12.76 20.69 10.70
CA ALA A 99 -12.30 19.71 11.66
C ALA A 99 -13.38 18.66 11.94
N LEU A 100 -14.64 19.06 12.14
CA LEU A 100 -15.75 18.15 12.38
C LEU A 100 -16.00 17.21 11.19
N ALA A 101 -15.95 17.71 9.96
CA ALA A 101 -16.08 16.89 8.75
C ALA A 101 -14.93 15.86 8.64
N THR A 102 -13.71 16.26 8.99
CA THR A 102 -12.53 15.37 9.02
C THR A 102 -12.71 14.26 10.06
N ILE A 103 -13.11 14.61 11.29
CA ILE A 103 -13.37 13.65 12.39
C ILE A 103 -14.49 12.67 12.00
N LYS A 104 -15.56 13.16 11.38
CA LYS A 104 -16.66 12.30 10.87
C LYS A 104 -16.15 11.28 9.84
N SER A 105 -15.26 11.71 8.95
CA SER A 105 -14.67 10.85 7.92
C SER A 105 -13.73 9.81 8.52
N LEU A 106 -12.94 10.18 9.53
CA LEU A 106 -12.09 9.27 10.30
C LEU A 106 -12.92 8.23 11.05
N ASN A 107 -13.98 8.65 11.76
CA ASN A 107 -14.90 7.73 12.43
C ASN A 107 -15.49 6.70 11.47
N ALA A 108 -15.94 7.15 10.29
CA ALA A 108 -16.46 6.25 9.28
C ALA A 108 -15.40 5.26 8.78
N LEU A 109 -14.16 5.71 8.55
CA LEU A 109 -13.06 4.84 8.12
C LEU A 109 -12.68 3.80 9.18
N MET A 110 -12.52 4.22 10.44
CA MET A 110 -12.10 3.32 11.52
C MET A 110 -13.16 2.26 11.85
N ALA A 111 -14.43 2.55 11.60
CA ALA A 111 -15.53 1.61 11.79
C ALA A 111 -15.79 0.70 10.58
N SER A 112 -15.37 1.07 9.37
CA SER A 112 -15.75 0.38 8.13
C SER A 112 -14.80 -0.77 7.79
N ASP A 113 -15.20 -2.02 8.03
CA ASP A 113 -14.47 -3.20 7.54
C ASP A 113 -14.43 -3.27 6.01
N PHE A 114 -15.45 -2.74 5.33
CA PHE A 114 -15.48 -2.63 3.86
C PHE A 114 -14.38 -1.71 3.31
N ASP A 115 -14.15 -0.57 3.94
CA ASP A 115 -13.12 0.38 3.50
C ASP A 115 -11.74 -0.24 3.66
N TRP A 116 -11.48 -0.89 4.80
CA TRP A 116 -10.21 -1.57 5.05
C TRP A 116 -10.01 -2.76 4.12
N ALA A 117 -11.05 -3.55 3.82
CA ALA A 117 -10.99 -4.59 2.81
C ALA A 117 -10.68 -4.02 1.41
N THR A 118 -11.23 -2.86 1.08
CA THR A 118 -10.90 -2.15 -0.16
C THR A 118 -9.44 -1.69 -0.19
N VAL A 119 -8.92 -1.16 0.93
CA VAL A 119 -7.49 -0.82 1.09
C VAL A 119 -6.61 -2.06 0.89
N HIS A 120 -6.97 -3.21 1.46
CA HIS A 120 -6.28 -4.48 1.21
C HIS A 120 -6.25 -4.85 -0.28
N VAL A 121 -7.38 -4.72 -0.99
CA VAL A 121 -7.44 -5.00 -2.44
C VAL A 121 -6.55 -4.04 -3.23
N ILE A 122 -6.52 -2.75 -2.89
CA ILE A 122 -5.62 -1.77 -3.53
C ILE A 122 -4.16 -2.19 -3.34
N CYS A 123 -3.74 -2.48 -2.11
CA CYS A 123 -2.37 -2.90 -1.81
C CYS A 123 -1.99 -4.18 -2.56
N ALA A 124 -2.89 -5.16 -2.61
CA ALA A 124 -2.65 -6.42 -3.31
C ALA A 124 -2.47 -6.22 -4.83
N LEU A 125 -3.37 -5.48 -5.47
CA LEU A 125 -3.30 -5.17 -6.90
C LEU A 125 -2.05 -4.36 -7.25
N THR A 126 -1.68 -3.39 -6.42
CA THR A 126 -0.43 -2.64 -6.62
C THR A 126 0.79 -3.52 -6.46
N ALA A 127 0.87 -4.34 -5.41
CA ALA A 127 2.00 -5.25 -5.21
C ALA A 127 2.13 -6.26 -6.37
N GLU A 128 1.02 -6.71 -6.94
CA GLU A 128 1.03 -7.56 -8.13
C GLU A 128 1.52 -6.80 -9.37
N ALA A 129 1.00 -5.59 -9.62
CA ALA A 129 1.41 -4.75 -10.74
C ALA A 129 2.90 -4.36 -10.65
N ASP A 130 3.38 -3.97 -9.48
CA ASP A 130 4.77 -3.61 -9.21
C ASP A 130 5.70 -4.80 -9.39
N ALA A 131 5.29 -6.00 -8.93
CA ALA A 131 6.10 -7.19 -9.11
C ALA A 131 6.20 -7.61 -10.59
N VAL A 132 5.12 -7.45 -11.36
CA VAL A 132 5.11 -7.70 -12.80
C VAL A 132 5.94 -6.64 -13.55
N GLY A 133 5.77 -5.36 -13.21
CA GLY A 133 6.54 -4.25 -13.80
C GLY A 133 8.03 -4.39 -13.49
N LYS A 134 8.38 -4.66 -12.23
CA LYS A 134 9.75 -4.96 -11.83
C LYS A 134 10.30 -6.16 -12.57
N TRP A 135 9.56 -7.26 -12.65
CA TRP A 135 9.98 -8.42 -13.43
C TRP A 135 10.25 -8.05 -14.89
N ALA A 136 9.40 -7.24 -15.51
CA ALA A 136 9.57 -6.79 -16.89
C ALA A 136 10.81 -5.90 -17.06
N GLU A 137 11.13 -5.04 -16.09
CA GLU A 137 12.27 -4.13 -16.14
C GLU A 137 13.61 -4.72 -15.67
N ASP A 138 13.58 -5.82 -14.91
CA ASP A 138 14.78 -6.45 -14.36
C ASP A 138 15.57 -7.22 -15.45
N CYS A 139 16.90 -7.27 -15.36
CA CYS A 139 17.70 -8.15 -16.23
C CYS A 139 17.71 -9.60 -15.74
N PRO A 140 17.47 -10.61 -16.60
CA PRO A 140 17.67 -12.03 -16.27
C PRO A 140 19.07 -12.31 -15.72
N CYS A 141 20.08 -11.68 -16.33
CA CYS A 141 21.50 -11.82 -15.99
C CYS A 141 21.86 -11.45 -14.55
N HIS A 142 21.07 -10.59 -13.89
CA HIS A 142 21.31 -10.12 -12.52
C HIS A 142 20.24 -10.60 -11.53
N SER A 143 19.23 -11.34 -11.99
CA SER A 143 18.09 -11.76 -11.17
C SER A 143 18.47 -12.76 -10.06
N SER A 144 19.47 -13.62 -10.31
CA SER A 144 20.02 -14.55 -9.31
C SER A 144 20.75 -13.82 -8.18
N LEU A 145 21.50 -12.76 -8.52
CA LEU A 145 22.23 -11.95 -7.54
C LEU A 145 21.27 -11.22 -6.58
N ASP A 146 20.11 -10.78 -7.07
CA ASP A 146 19.11 -10.12 -6.23
C ASP A 146 18.38 -11.10 -5.29
N ALA A 147 18.16 -12.34 -5.72
CA ALA A 147 17.61 -13.40 -4.86
C ALA A 147 18.59 -13.75 -3.72
N GLU A 148 19.87 -13.90 -4.04
CA GLU A 148 20.91 -14.17 -3.05
C GLU A 148 21.09 -13.00 -2.07
N ARG A 149 20.99 -11.75 -2.55
CA ARG A 149 21.00 -10.56 -1.70
C ARG A 149 19.79 -10.46 -0.78
N ALA A 150 18.61 -10.86 -1.23
CA ALA A 150 17.42 -10.87 -0.37
C ALA A 150 17.61 -11.81 0.83
N LEU A 151 18.26 -12.96 0.62
CA LEU A 151 18.63 -13.90 1.68
C LEU A 151 19.68 -13.31 2.63
N VAL A 152 20.72 -12.64 2.10
CA VAL A 152 21.76 -12.00 2.93
C VAL A 152 21.23 -10.78 3.70
N ALA A 153 20.31 -10.01 3.13
CA ALA A 153 19.74 -8.80 3.75
C ALA A 153 18.76 -9.11 4.91
N ALA A 154 18.26 -10.34 4.98
CA ALA A 154 17.47 -10.83 6.11
C ALA A 154 18.33 -11.08 7.37
N ALA A 155 19.67 -11.18 7.24
CA ALA A 155 20.56 -11.32 8.38
C ALA A 155 20.75 -9.98 9.14
N PRO A 156 20.41 -9.89 10.44
CA PRO A 156 20.39 -8.64 11.20
C PRO A 156 21.72 -7.88 11.22
N ARG A 157 22.86 -8.58 11.12
CA ARG A 157 24.22 -8.01 11.21
C ARG A 157 24.81 -7.54 9.87
N ALA A 158 24.18 -7.86 8.73
CA ALA A 158 24.73 -7.54 7.40
C ALA A 158 24.32 -6.15 6.85
N ARG A 159 23.32 -5.50 7.46
CA ARG A 159 22.68 -4.29 6.90
C ARG A 159 23.59 -3.07 6.77
N LYS A 160 24.58 -2.89 7.67
CA LYS A 160 25.44 -1.70 7.66
C LYS A 160 26.49 -1.74 6.55
N ARG A 161 27.10 -2.91 6.28
CA ARG A 161 28.08 -3.10 5.19
C ARG A 161 27.43 -3.21 3.80
N ALA A 162 26.18 -3.65 3.73
CA ALA A 162 25.45 -3.75 2.47
C ALA A 162 25.08 -2.39 1.85
N ARG A 163 25.05 -1.29 2.63
CA ARG A 163 24.65 0.03 2.10
C ARG A 163 25.74 0.68 1.24
N GLU A 164 27.01 0.52 1.61
CA GLU A 164 28.14 1.14 0.89
C GLU A 164 28.49 0.39 -0.41
N ARG A 165 28.23 -0.92 -0.49
CA ARG A 165 28.42 -1.71 -1.72
C ARG A 165 27.33 -1.53 -2.78
N ARG A 166 26.21 -0.88 -2.47
CA ARG A 166 25.04 -0.77 -3.38
C ARG A 166 25.23 0.22 -4.53
N VAL A 167 26.17 1.16 -4.44
CA VAL A 167 26.27 2.26 -5.40
C VAL A 167 26.93 1.83 -6.73
N PRO A 168 28.07 1.12 -6.75
CA PRO A 168 28.72 0.74 -8.02
C PRO A 168 27.90 -0.27 -8.83
N GLU A 169 27.20 -1.17 -8.14
CA GLU A 169 26.54 -2.32 -8.77
C GLU A 169 25.17 -1.98 -9.36
N ARG A 170 24.46 -0.98 -8.79
CA ARG A 170 23.26 -0.41 -9.42
C ARG A 170 23.57 0.30 -10.73
N ILE A 171 24.74 0.94 -10.83
CA ILE A 171 25.20 1.58 -12.06
C ILE A 171 25.44 0.50 -13.12
N ALA A 172 26.11 -0.60 -12.76
CA ALA A 172 26.36 -1.73 -13.66
C ALA A 172 25.06 -2.42 -14.14
N ALA A 173 24.10 -2.62 -13.24
CA ALA A 173 22.78 -3.18 -13.61
C ALA A 173 21.96 -2.23 -14.48
N ALA A 174 22.03 -0.92 -14.23
CA ALA A 174 21.36 0.09 -15.04
C ALA A 174 21.94 0.19 -16.46
N SER A 175 23.22 -0.13 -16.65
CA SER A 175 23.90 -0.14 -17.95
C SER A 175 23.83 -1.48 -18.70
N CYS A 176 23.11 -2.47 -18.18
CA CYS A 176 23.02 -3.78 -18.84
C CYS A 176 22.21 -3.68 -20.14
N CYS A 177 22.81 -4.07 -21.27
CA CYS A 177 22.14 -4.09 -22.58
C CYS A 177 20.96 -5.06 -22.68
N LEU A 178 20.84 -6.01 -21.74
CA LEU A 178 19.74 -6.98 -21.67
C LEU A 178 18.64 -6.57 -20.67
N ARG A 179 18.72 -5.36 -20.10
CA ARG A 179 17.67 -4.85 -19.22
C ARG A 179 16.35 -4.70 -20.00
N GLY A 180 15.27 -5.27 -19.48
CA GLY A 180 13.98 -5.30 -20.19
C GLY A 180 13.87 -6.35 -21.29
N CYS A 181 14.96 -7.05 -21.64
CA CYS A 181 14.97 -8.06 -22.70
C CYS A 181 14.52 -9.43 -22.16
N ARG A 182 13.22 -9.57 -21.89
CA ARG A 182 12.61 -10.80 -21.36
C ARG A 182 11.69 -11.54 -22.33
N ALA A 183 11.86 -11.33 -23.63
CA ALA A 183 11.04 -11.98 -24.65
C ALA A 183 11.04 -13.53 -24.53
N PRO A 184 12.18 -14.20 -24.30
CA PRO A 184 12.20 -15.66 -24.12
C PRO A 184 11.42 -16.13 -22.89
N GLU A 185 11.58 -15.47 -21.74
CA GLU A 185 10.87 -15.79 -20.51
C GLU A 185 9.37 -15.50 -20.63
N LEU A 186 9.02 -14.45 -21.36
CA LEU A 186 7.63 -14.16 -21.64
C LEU A 186 7.03 -15.25 -22.52
N ALA A 187 7.70 -15.64 -23.61
CA ALA A 187 7.27 -16.71 -24.53
C ALA A 187 7.17 -18.11 -23.88
N THR A 188 7.78 -18.32 -22.72
CA THR A 188 7.61 -19.54 -21.90
C THR A 188 6.52 -19.40 -20.84
N GLY A 189 5.87 -18.23 -20.75
CA GLY A 189 4.83 -17.95 -19.76
C GLY A 189 5.34 -17.72 -18.33
N ALA A 190 6.62 -17.37 -18.16
CA ALA A 190 7.19 -17.13 -16.84
C ALA A 190 6.49 -15.96 -16.11
N ALA A 191 6.09 -14.91 -16.83
CA ALA A 191 5.36 -13.77 -16.26
C ALA A 191 3.99 -14.21 -15.68
N MET A 192 3.24 -15.03 -16.43
CA MET A 192 1.95 -15.56 -16.00
C MET A 192 2.09 -16.49 -14.79
N THR A 193 3.17 -17.27 -14.73
CA THR A 193 3.50 -18.12 -13.59
C THR A 193 3.81 -17.28 -12.34
N LEU A 194 4.61 -16.22 -12.49
CA LEU A 194 4.90 -15.25 -11.42
C LEU A 194 3.60 -14.62 -10.90
N GLN A 195 2.77 -14.09 -11.81
CA GLN A 195 1.50 -13.47 -11.45
C GLN A 195 0.59 -14.47 -10.71
N SER A 196 0.42 -15.68 -11.23
CA SER A 196 -0.37 -16.75 -10.59
C SER A 196 0.12 -17.12 -9.19
N ARG A 197 1.43 -17.02 -8.94
CA ARG A 197 2.00 -17.24 -7.60
C ARG A 197 1.64 -16.11 -6.65
N LEU A 198 1.80 -14.85 -7.07
CA LEU A 198 1.46 -13.66 -6.27
C LEU A 198 -0.03 -13.63 -5.91
N MET A 199 -0.88 -13.95 -6.89
CA MET A 199 -2.33 -14.08 -6.68
C MET A 199 -2.68 -15.10 -5.60
N ARG A 200 -1.97 -16.24 -5.57
CA ARG A 200 -2.18 -17.28 -4.57
C ARG A 200 -1.70 -16.85 -3.19
N SER A 201 -0.54 -16.21 -3.10
CA SER A 201 0.00 -15.76 -1.80
C SER A 201 -0.85 -14.68 -1.14
N GLN A 202 -1.43 -13.76 -1.93
CA GLN A 202 -2.25 -12.67 -1.39
C GLN A 202 -3.71 -13.08 -1.12
N ARG A 203 -4.17 -14.21 -1.66
CA ARG A 203 -5.56 -14.65 -1.57
C ARG A 203 -6.04 -14.81 -0.12
N GLY A 204 -5.21 -15.36 0.76
CA GLY A 204 -5.57 -15.56 2.17
C GLY A 204 -5.92 -14.25 2.86
N GLU A 205 -5.01 -13.27 2.80
CA GLU A 205 -5.19 -11.96 3.42
C GLU A 205 -6.43 -11.21 2.88
N ILE A 206 -6.69 -11.30 1.58
CA ILE A 206 -7.86 -10.67 0.96
C ILE A 206 -9.14 -11.36 1.41
N MET A 207 -9.16 -12.70 1.45
CA MET A 207 -10.34 -13.43 1.90
C MET A 207 -10.62 -13.17 3.39
N ASP A 208 -9.59 -13.04 4.23
CA ASP A 208 -9.74 -12.66 5.63
C ASP A 208 -10.31 -11.24 5.79
N ALA A 209 -9.93 -10.30 4.92
CA ALA A 209 -10.48 -8.96 4.90
C ALA A 209 -11.94 -8.94 4.40
N VAL A 210 -12.23 -9.68 3.32
CA VAL A 210 -13.58 -9.84 2.76
C VAL A 210 -14.53 -10.52 3.75
N ALA A 211 -14.05 -11.51 4.52
CA ALA A 211 -14.86 -12.20 5.51
C ALA A 211 -15.44 -11.27 6.57
N LYS A 212 -14.71 -10.20 6.92
CA LYS A 212 -15.11 -9.17 7.89
C LYS A 212 -16.04 -8.10 7.30
N ALA A 213 -16.03 -7.92 5.99
CA ALA A 213 -16.89 -6.93 5.33
C ALA A 213 -18.37 -7.31 5.45
N PRO A 214 -19.30 -6.34 5.39
CA PRO A 214 -20.74 -6.61 5.35
C PRO A 214 -21.13 -7.52 4.18
N ASP A 215 -22.04 -8.47 4.40
CA ASP A 215 -22.40 -9.50 3.40
C ASP A 215 -22.86 -8.91 2.06
N ASN A 216 -23.64 -7.83 2.10
CA ASN A 216 -24.13 -7.14 0.92
C ASN A 216 -23.03 -6.44 0.10
N GLN A 217 -21.81 -6.30 0.64
CA GLN A 217 -20.67 -5.63 0.00
C GLN A 217 -19.52 -6.59 -0.35
N LYS A 218 -19.55 -7.85 0.11
CA LYS A 218 -18.52 -8.85 -0.20
C LYS A 218 -18.33 -9.06 -1.70
N ASN A 219 -19.44 -9.14 -2.44
CA ASN A 219 -19.42 -9.31 -3.90
C ASN A 219 -18.79 -8.12 -4.62
N ASP A 220 -18.96 -6.90 -4.11
CA ASP A 220 -18.36 -5.70 -4.69
C ASP A 220 -16.83 -5.71 -4.52
N ILE A 221 -16.33 -6.12 -3.36
CA ILE A 221 -14.89 -6.25 -3.10
C ILE A 221 -14.29 -7.33 -4.01
N LEU A 222 -14.92 -8.52 -4.05
CA LEU A 222 -14.44 -9.64 -4.87
C LEU A 222 -14.48 -9.33 -6.36
N SER A 223 -15.56 -8.72 -6.85
CA SER A 223 -15.67 -8.33 -8.26
C SER A 223 -14.61 -7.27 -8.63
N THR A 224 -14.35 -6.32 -7.75
CA THR A 224 -13.29 -5.31 -7.94
C THR A 224 -11.91 -5.95 -8.02
N TRP A 225 -11.60 -6.84 -7.09
CA TRP A 225 -10.33 -7.55 -7.06
C TRP A 225 -10.15 -8.42 -8.31
N ASN A 226 -11.17 -9.19 -8.69
CA ASN A 226 -11.16 -10.02 -9.88
C ASN A 226 -11.03 -9.20 -11.17
N ALA A 227 -11.74 -8.07 -11.28
CA ALA A 227 -11.64 -7.18 -12.43
C ALA A 227 -10.25 -6.55 -12.56
N GLY A 228 -9.64 -6.12 -11.45
CA GLY A 228 -8.26 -5.62 -11.41
C GLY A 228 -7.27 -6.68 -11.89
N ARG A 229 -7.37 -7.90 -11.34
CA ARG A 229 -6.54 -9.05 -11.73
C ARG A 229 -6.70 -9.42 -13.20
N ALA A 230 -7.94 -9.51 -13.68
CA ALA A 230 -8.22 -9.83 -15.08
C ALA A 230 -7.63 -8.79 -16.03
N LYS A 231 -7.60 -7.51 -15.63
CA LYS A 231 -6.96 -6.44 -16.42
C LYS A 231 -5.44 -6.63 -16.49
N LEU A 232 -4.78 -6.88 -15.37
CA LEU A 232 -3.34 -7.16 -15.34
C LEU A 232 -3.00 -8.40 -16.18
N TRP A 233 -3.78 -9.47 -16.01
CA TRP A 233 -3.60 -10.72 -16.74
C TRP A 233 -3.77 -10.55 -18.25
N ARG A 234 -4.77 -9.78 -18.69
CA ARG A 234 -5.00 -9.49 -20.11
C ARG A 234 -3.82 -8.78 -20.76
N ILE A 235 -3.18 -7.85 -20.05
CA ILE A 235 -1.99 -7.16 -20.55
C ILE A 235 -0.87 -8.17 -20.77
N LEU A 236 -0.64 -9.10 -19.81
CA LEU A 236 0.38 -10.14 -19.96
C LEU A 236 0.08 -11.10 -21.11
N ILE A 237 -1.18 -11.56 -21.26
CA ILE A 237 -1.56 -12.43 -22.39
C ILE A 237 -1.29 -11.73 -23.72
N ALA A 238 -1.78 -10.49 -23.88
CA ALA A 238 -1.59 -9.77 -25.14
C ALA A 238 -0.11 -9.60 -25.49
N THR A 239 0.73 -9.36 -24.47
CA THR A 239 2.19 -9.29 -24.66
C THR A 239 2.76 -10.66 -25.01
N TYR A 240 2.36 -11.73 -24.32
CA TYR A 240 2.78 -13.11 -24.60
C TYR A 240 2.48 -13.53 -26.04
N GLU A 241 1.23 -13.35 -26.50
CA GLU A 241 0.76 -13.72 -27.83
C GLU A 241 1.56 -13.01 -28.93
N HIS A 242 1.89 -11.73 -28.70
CA HIS A 242 2.74 -10.96 -29.60
C HIS A 242 4.12 -11.61 -29.77
N PHE A 243 4.80 -11.95 -28.67
CA PHE A 243 6.14 -12.53 -28.73
C PHE A 243 6.15 -14.00 -29.17
N SER A 244 5.14 -14.79 -28.82
CA SER A 244 5.04 -16.18 -29.28
C SER A 244 4.87 -16.28 -30.79
N THR A 245 4.17 -15.32 -31.40
CA THR A 245 3.99 -15.27 -32.86
C THR A 245 5.29 -14.87 -33.56
N VAL A 246 6.04 -13.92 -33.00
CA VAL A 246 7.29 -13.41 -33.60
C VAL A 246 8.42 -14.43 -33.55
N ILE A 247 8.53 -15.25 -32.49
CA ILE A 247 9.62 -16.22 -32.32
C ILE A 247 9.46 -17.45 -33.24
N LEU A 248 8.24 -17.72 -33.72
CA LEU A 248 7.94 -18.87 -34.60
C LEU A 248 8.10 -18.54 -36.10
N LEU A 249 8.45 -17.31 -36.45
CA LEU A 249 8.74 -16.84 -37.81
C LEU A 249 10.25 -16.71 -38.04
#